data_AF-A0A1V5KB13-F1
#
_entry.id   AF-A0A1V5KB13-F1
#
_cell.length_a   1.000
_cell.length_b   1.000
_cell.length_c   1.000
_cell.angle_alpha   90.00
_cell.angle_beta   90.00
_cell.angle_gamma   90.00
#
_symmetry.space_group_name_H-M   'P 1'
#
loop_
_entity.id
_entity.type
_entity.pdbx_description
1 polymer ?
#
loop_
_entity_poly.entity_id
_entity_poly.type
_entity_poly.pdbx_seq_one_letter_code
_entity_poly.pdbx_strand_id
1 'polypeptide(L)'
;MSFIQWLLLAGFIALLLYKVHPAIRKAWQNLHTPKEVHHRMLVAVRRRQAGFTHLLELAPDKQTAALQQLAKSWHAVNEAWARIALFSGGFSTTDKGLSHQADEDWSFIGFYDVADYEDFIKCQTLLEQADYLALRTHYDIRLILGKRLSSAPVSLQNLV
;
A
#
# COMPACT_ATOMS: atom_id res chain seq x y z
N MET A 1 -56.25 -0.92 -9.44
CA MET A 1 -55.49 -1.51 -10.56
C MET A 1 -55.92 -2.96 -10.73
N SER A 2 -56.18 -3.39 -11.96
CA SER A 2 -56.62 -4.75 -12.27
C SER A 2 -55.45 -5.74 -12.20
N PHE A 3 -55.73 -7.00 -11.85
CA PHE A 3 -54.75 -8.10 -11.80
C PHE A 3 -53.94 -8.24 -13.11
N ILE A 4 -54.58 -7.97 -14.25
CA ILE A 4 -53.95 -8.00 -15.58
C ILE A 4 -52.88 -6.90 -15.73
N GLN A 5 -53.08 -5.73 -15.12
CA GLN A 5 -52.11 -4.62 -15.16
C GLN A 5 -50.87 -4.96 -14.33
N TRP A 6 -51.03 -5.68 -13.21
CA TRP A 6 -49.91 -6.16 -12.41
C TRP A 6 -49.06 -7.22 -13.14
N LEU A 7 -49.70 -8.12 -13.89
CA LEU A 7 -48.98 -9.11 -14.70
C LEU A 7 -48.17 -8.46 -15.84
N LEU A 8 -48.75 -7.46 -16.51
CA LEU A 8 -48.04 -6.72 -17.55
C LEU A 8 -46.87 -5.91 -16.99
N LEU A 9 -47.04 -5.29 -15.82
CA LEU A 9 -45.97 -4.55 -15.15
C LEU A 9 -44.85 -5.47 -14.69
N ALA A 10 -45.18 -6.62 -14.08
CA ALA A 10 -44.20 -7.62 -13.67
C ALA A 10 -43.43 -8.20 -14.86
N GLY A 11 -44.12 -8.48 -15.97
CA GLY A 11 -43.50 -8.93 -17.21
C GLY A 11 -42.56 -7.88 -17.81
N PHE A 12 -42.95 -6.61 -17.80
CA PHE A 12 -42.12 -5.50 -18.28
C PHE A 12 -40.86 -5.31 -17.42
N ILE A 13 -40.99 -5.35 -16.09
CA ILE A 13 -39.87 -5.26 -15.15
C ILE A 13 -38.92 -6.44 -15.32
N ALA A 14 -39.44 -7.67 -15.46
CA ALA A 14 -38.61 -8.86 -15.69
C ALA A 14 -37.83 -8.77 -17.01
N LEU A 15 -38.46 -8.26 -18.07
CA LEU A 15 -37.81 -8.08 -19.37
C LEU A 15 -36.72 -6.99 -19.33
N LEU A 16 -36.97 -5.91 -18.60
CA LEU A 16 -36.00 -4.85 -18.33
C LEU A 16 -34.80 -5.38 -17.55
N LEU A 17 -35.04 -6.10 -16.45
CA LEU A 17 -33.98 -6.71 -15.65
C LEU A 17 -33.17 -7.70 -16.49
N TYR A 18 -33.82 -8.54 -17.31
CA TYR A 18 -33.12 -9.49 -18.19
C TYR A 18 -32.18 -8.79 -19.19
N LYS A 19 -32.59 -7.67 -19.77
CA LYS A 19 -31.74 -6.90 -20.70
C LYS A 19 -30.66 -6.06 -20.03
N VAL A 20 -30.94 -5.54 -18.84
CA VAL A 20 -30.03 -4.62 -18.13
C VAL A 20 -29.02 -5.38 -17.26
N HIS A 21 -29.37 -6.54 -16.71
CA HIS A 21 -28.49 -7.38 -15.90
C HIS A 21 -27.14 -7.74 -16.55
N PRO A 22 -27.04 -8.15 -17.83
CA PRO A 22 -25.75 -8.41 -18.46
C PRO A 22 -24.90 -7.14 -18.65
N ALA A 23 -25.53 -5.98 -18.88
CA ALA A 23 -24.83 -4.70 -18.99
C ALA A 23 -24.30 -4.24 -17.62
N ILE A 24 -25.11 -4.36 -16.56
CA ILE A 24 -24.68 -4.12 -15.18
C ILE A 24 -23.55 -5.07 -14.79
N ARG A 25 -23.67 -6.36 -15.10
CA ARG A 25 -22.62 -7.35 -14.80
C ARG A 25 -21.31 -7.03 -15.51
N LYS A 26 -21.34 -6.65 -16.79
CA LYS A 26 -20.15 -6.21 -17.53
C LYS A 26 -19.55 -4.92 -16.97
N ALA A 27 -20.39 -3.94 -16.61
CA ALA A 27 -19.93 -2.71 -15.97
C ALA A 27 -19.27 -2.99 -14.61
N TRP A 28 -19.85 -3.90 -13.82
CA TRP A 28 -19.27 -4.37 -12.56
C TRP A 28 -17.94 -5.10 -12.75
N GLN A 29 -17.85 -5.98 -13.75
CA GLN A 29 -16.61 -6.70 -14.07
C GLN A 29 -15.51 -5.76 -14.52
N ASN A 30 -15.82 -4.76 -15.35
CA ASN A 30 -14.85 -3.76 -15.79
C ASN A 30 -14.40 -2.83 -14.65
N LEU A 31 -15.29 -2.55 -13.67
CA LEU A 31 -14.93 -1.79 -12.48
C LEU A 31 -13.99 -2.55 -11.53
N HIS A 32 -14.04 -3.88 -11.53
CA HIS A 32 -13.30 -4.75 -10.62
C HIS A 32 -12.22 -5.57 -11.32
N THR A 33 -11.78 -5.16 -12.51
CA THR A 33 -10.62 -5.79 -13.14
C THR A 33 -9.44 -5.62 -12.20
N PRO A 34 -8.87 -6.71 -11.63
CA PRO A 34 -7.76 -6.59 -10.70
C PRO A 34 -6.63 -5.86 -11.42
N LYS A 35 -6.13 -4.78 -10.79
CA LYS A 35 -5.04 -4.00 -11.37
C LYS A 35 -3.85 -4.94 -11.55
N GLU A 36 -3.44 -5.17 -12.79
CA GLU A 36 -2.34 -6.07 -13.09
C GLU A 36 -1.06 -5.53 -12.45
N VAL A 37 -0.34 -6.37 -11.70
CA VAL A 37 0.96 -5.99 -11.16
C VAL A 37 1.98 -6.05 -12.28
N HIS A 38 2.69 -4.95 -12.50
CA HIS A 38 3.79 -4.92 -13.44
C HIS A 38 5.13 -4.61 -12.80
N HIS A 39 5.18 -4.04 -11.60
CA HIS A 39 6.45 -3.62 -10.99
C HIS A 39 6.53 -3.99 -9.51
N ARG A 40 7.74 -3.94 -8.97
CA ARG A 40 8.01 -4.11 -7.54
C ARG A 40 8.74 -2.89 -7.01
N MET A 41 8.16 -2.23 -6.02
CA MET A 41 8.78 -1.17 -5.24
C MET A 41 9.54 -1.79 -4.06
N LEU A 42 10.81 -1.44 -3.93
CA LEU A 42 11.61 -1.68 -2.74
C LEU A 42 11.46 -0.49 -1.80
N VAL A 43 11.17 -0.76 -0.53
CA VAL A 43 11.16 0.19 0.57
C VAL A 43 12.30 -0.16 1.50
N ALA A 44 13.26 0.74 1.65
CA ALA A 44 14.39 0.57 2.56
C ALA A 44 14.39 1.68 3.60
N VAL A 45 14.48 1.32 4.87
CA VAL A 45 14.43 2.24 6.01
C VAL A 45 15.65 2.03 6.87
N ARG A 46 16.38 3.12 7.12
CA ARG A 46 17.46 3.16 8.11
C ARG A 46 17.24 4.28 9.11
N ARG A 47 17.76 4.11 10.32
CA ARG A 47 17.77 5.17 11.32
C ARG A 47 18.75 6.26 10.89
N ARG A 48 18.37 7.53 11.07
CA ARG A 48 19.31 8.65 10.91
C ARG A 48 20.03 8.88 12.23
N GLN A 49 21.35 9.00 12.18
CA GLN A 49 22.17 9.28 13.36
C GLN A 49 21.68 10.53 14.11
N ALA A 50 21.39 11.61 13.38
CA ALA A 50 20.90 12.86 13.98
C ALA A 50 19.56 12.70 14.73
N GLY A 51 18.62 11.92 14.16
CA GLY A 51 17.35 11.64 14.82
C GLY A 51 17.53 10.75 16.05
N PHE A 52 18.43 9.79 15.99
CA PHE A 52 18.76 8.94 17.14
C PHE A 52 19.42 9.73 18.27
N THR A 53 20.40 10.59 17.97
CA THR A 53 21.04 11.47 18.95
C THR A 53 20.02 12.38 19.63
N HIS A 54 19.12 13.02 18.87
CA HIS A 54 18.04 13.83 19.45
C HIS A 54 17.15 13.02 20.40
N LEU A 55 16.82 11.77 20.07
CA LEU A 55 16.01 10.92 20.96
C LEU A 55 16.74 10.58 22.27
N LEU A 56 18.07 10.48 22.26
CA LEU A 56 18.88 10.23 23.46
C LEU A 56 19.02 11.46 24.37
N GLU A 57 18.87 12.66 23.82
CA GLU A 57 18.92 13.92 24.58
C GLU A 57 17.61 14.24 25.32
N LEU A 58 16.52 13.54 24.97
CA LEU A 58 15.22 13.72 25.61
C LEU A 58 15.16 13.05 26.99
N ALA A 59 14.33 13.61 27.87
CA ALA A 59 13.95 12.93 29.10
C ALA A 59 13.22 11.59 28.78
N PRO A 60 13.32 10.56 29.64
CA PRO A 60 12.81 9.21 29.33
C PRO A 60 11.32 9.14 28.97
N ASP A 61 10.50 9.96 29.62
CA ASP A 61 9.06 10.10 29.35
C ASP A 61 8.80 10.67 27.95
N LYS A 62 9.54 11.72 27.58
CA LYS A 62 9.44 12.37 26.25
C LYS A 62 10.00 11.48 25.14
N GLN A 63 11.08 10.75 25.42
CA GLN A 63 11.64 9.76 24.50
C GLN A 63 10.61 8.68 24.18
N THR A 64 9.96 8.12 25.21
CA THR A 64 8.92 7.10 25.05
C THR A 64 7.75 7.62 24.21
N ALA A 65 7.28 8.84 24.49
CA ALA A 65 6.21 9.46 23.71
C ALA A 65 6.60 9.68 22.24
N ALA A 66 7.83 10.16 21.98
CA ALA A 66 8.35 10.37 20.64
C ALA A 66 8.46 9.06 19.84
N LEU A 67 8.96 7.98 20.47
CA LEU A 67 9.02 6.66 19.85
C LEU A 67 7.64 6.10 19.51
N GLN A 68 6.66 6.26 20.41
CA GLN A 68 5.28 5.86 20.15
C GLN A 68 4.67 6.64 18.99
N GLN A 69 4.94 7.95 18.89
CA GLN A 69 4.48 8.77 17.77
C GLN A 69 5.11 8.31 16.45
N LEU A 70 6.43 8.06 16.43
CA LEU A 70 7.12 7.55 15.25
C LEU A 70 6.58 6.19 14.80
N ALA A 71 6.29 5.28 15.75
CA ALA A 71 5.69 3.99 15.46
C ALA A 71 4.29 4.13 14.84
N LYS A 72 3.45 5.04 15.38
CA LYS A 72 2.14 5.36 14.81
C LYS A 72 2.25 5.93 13.40
N SER A 73 3.15 6.89 13.18
CA SER A 73 3.39 7.47 11.85
C SER A 73 3.86 6.42 10.84
N TRP A 74 4.76 5.52 11.24
CA TRP A 74 5.20 4.40 10.41
C TRP A 74 4.03 3.47 10.05
N HIS A 75 3.21 3.09 11.03
CA HIS A 75 2.05 2.24 10.79
C HIS A 75 1.07 2.90 9.81
N ALA A 76 0.80 4.20 9.99
CA ALA A 76 -0.11 4.95 9.12
C ALA A 76 0.40 5.03 7.68
N VAL A 77 1.70 5.29 7.47
CA VAL A 77 2.28 5.33 6.12
C VAL A 77 2.21 3.96 5.45
N ASN A 78 2.49 2.90 6.20
CA ASN A 78 2.47 1.53 5.71
C ASN A 78 1.05 1.08 5.32
N GLU A 79 0.04 1.38 6.14
CA GLU A 79 -1.36 1.12 5.79
C GLU A 79 -1.81 1.89 4.56
N ALA A 80 -1.35 3.14 4.42
CA ALA A 80 -1.73 3.96 3.28
C ALA A 80 -1.06 3.44 1.99
N TRP A 81 0.18 2.98 2.05
CA TRP A 81 0.81 2.25 0.96
C TRP A 81 0.09 0.95 0.64
N ALA A 82 -0.36 0.17 1.62
CA ALA A 82 -1.09 -1.09 1.41
C ALA A 82 -2.39 -0.92 0.60
N ARG A 83 -2.95 0.31 0.54
CA ARG A 83 -4.11 0.64 -0.31
C ARG A 83 -3.75 0.91 -1.78
N ILE A 84 -2.47 1.18 -2.05
CA ILE A 84 -1.94 1.53 -3.37
C ILE A 84 -1.12 0.37 -3.95
N ALA A 85 -0.40 -0.35 -3.10
CA ALA A 85 0.57 -1.36 -3.44
C ALA A 85 0.43 -2.59 -2.52
N LEU A 86 0.57 -3.80 -3.07
CA LEU A 86 0.44 -5.02 -2.28
C LEU A 86 1.79 -5.39 -1.63
N PHE A 87 1.82 -5.58 -0.32
CA PHE A 87 3.03 -6.07 0.33
C PHE A 87 3.36 -7.50 -0.14
N SER A 88 4.55 -7.69 -0.73
CA SER A 88 4.97 -8.97 -1.31
C SER A 88 6.00 -9.71 -0.44
N GLY A 89 6.55 -9.06 0.58
CA GLY A 89 7.52 -9.65 1.51
C GLY A 89 8.57 -8.66 2.00
N GLY A 90 9.34 -9.03 3.02
CA GLY A 90 10.36 -8.17 3.59
C GLY A 90 10.97 -8.75 4.85
N PHE A 91 11.94 -8.02 5.41
CA PHE A 91 12.60 -8.36 6.66
C PHE A 91 12.84 -7.09 7.49
N SER A 92 12.57 -7.20 8.79
CA SER A 92 13.01 -6.26 9.81
C SER A 92 14.22 -6.86 10.52
N THR A 93 15.28 -6.06 10.69
CA THR A 93 16.44 -6.45 11.49
C THR A 93 16.03 -6.39 12.96
N THR A 94 16.05 -7.52 13.67
CA THR A 94 17.26 -7.87 14.43
C THR A 94 17.88 -9.22 14.04
N ASP A 95 17.17 -10.13 13.37
CA ASP A 95 17.58 -11.56 13.37
C ASP A 95 17.61 -12.22 11.97
N LYS A 96 17.50 -11.46 10.87
CA LYS A 96 17.25 -12.01 9.51
C LYS A 96 18.27 -11.62 8.43
N GLY A 97 19.56 -11.80 8.73
CA GLY A 97 20.51 -12.31 7.71
C GLY A 97 21.21 -11.33 6.75
N LEU A 98 21.21 -10.02 6.98
CA LEU A 98 22.18 -9.12 6.32
C LEU A 98 23.26 -8.70 7.32
N SER A 99 24.29 -9.53 7.49
CA SER A 99 25.54 -9.04 8.06
C SER A 99 26.34 -8.34 6.97
N HIS A 100 26.65 -7.07 7.10
CA HIS A 100 27.75 -6.51 6.33
C HIS A 100 28.58 -5.54 7.18
N GLN A 101 29.89 -5.69 7.07
CA GLN A 101 30.95 -5.00 7.82
C GLN A 101 31.03 -3.47 7.58
N ALA A 102 29.96 -2.87 7.05
CA ALA A 102 29.83 -1.45 6.77
C ALA A 102 28.46 -0.99 7.31
N ASP A 103 28.37 -0.83 8.63
CA ASP A 103 27.58 0.13 9.46
C ASP A 103 26.31 0.83 8.92
N GLU A 104 25.62 0.32 7.90
CA GLU A 104 24.32 0.82 7.52
C GLU A 104 23.24 0.10 8.34
N ASP A 105 22.80 0.74 9.43
CA ASP A 105 21.73 0.28 10.34
C ASP A 105 20.35 0.32 9.66
N TRP A 106 20.17 -0.55 8.66
CA TRP A 106 18.92 -0.76 7.95
C TRP A 106 17.92 -1.45 8.86
N SER A 107 16.96 -0.68 9.40
CA SER A 107 15.93 -1.18 10.32
C SER A 107 14.82 -2.00 9.63
N PHE A 108 14.57 -1.74 8.34
CA PHE A 108 13.53 -2.44 7.58
C PHE A 108 13.83 -2.44 6.08
N ILE A 109 13.60 -3.58 5.44
CA ILE A 109 13.56 -3.70 3.98
C ILE A 109 12.29 -4.45 3.60
N GLY A 110 11.44 -3.83 2.79
CA GLY A 110 10.18 -4.38 2.32
C GLY A 110 10.00 -4.27 0.82
N PHE A 111 9.20 -5.15 0.26
CA PHE A 111 8.82 -5.17 -1.14
C PHE A 111 7.32 -5.00 -1.26
N TYR A 112 6.90 -4.12 -2.16
CA TYR A 112 5.51 -3.87 -2.49
C TYR A 112 5.34 -3.99 -3.99
N ASP A 113 4.40 -4.82 -4.41
CA ASP A 113 3.99 -4.98 -5.79
C ASP A 113 3.09 -3.81 -6.18
N VAL A 114 3.49 -3.06 -7.22
CA VAL A 114 2.78 -1.89 -7.74
C VAL A 114 2.37 -2.15 -9.18
N ALA A 115 1.22 -1.62 -9.57
CA ALA A 115 0.71 -1.84 -10.91
C ALA A 115 1.51 -1.09 -11.97
N ASP A 116 1.88 0.17 -11.71
CA ASP A 116 2.51 1.05 -12.67
C ASP A 116 3.40 2.11 -11.98
N TYR A 117 4.02 2.97 -12.78
CA TYR A 117 4.82 4.08 -12.31
C TYR A 117 3.99 5.13 -11.55
N GLU A 118 2.70 5.31 -11.89
CA GLU A 118 1.85 6.30 -11.22
C GLU A 118 1.58 5.92 -9.77
N ASP A 119 1.32 4.64 -9.50
CA ASP A 119 1.14 4.14 -8.13
C ASP A 119 2.43 4.26 -7.30
N PHE A 120 3.60 4.05 -7.92
CA PHE A 120 4.87 4.34 -7.29
C PHE A 120 5.00 5.82 -6.90
N ILE A 121 4.64 6.75 -7.81
CA ILE A 121 4.64 8.19 -7.51
C ILE A 121 3.66 8.54 -6.39
N LYS A 122 2.48 7.92 -6.35
CA LYS A 122 1.53 8.11 -5.24
C LYS A 122 2.14 7.68 -3.90
N CYS A 123 2.85 6.55 -3.86
CA CYS A 123 3.55 6.10 -2.65
C CYS A 123 4.64 7.09 -2.21
N GLN A 124 5.40 7.65 -3.15
CA GLN A 124 6.42 8.68 -2.85
C GLN A 124 5.78 9.97 -2.33
N THR A 125 4.78 10.48 -3.05
CA THR A 125 4.06 11.71 -2.67
C THR A 125 3.42 11.57 -1.29
N LEU A 126 2.88 10.38 -0.98
CA LEU A 126 2.32 10.09 0.33
C LEU A 126 3.37 10.25 1.43
N LEU A 127 4.57 9.67 1.25
CA LEU A 127 5.66 9.81 2.22
C LEU A 127 6.12 11.27 2.40
N GLU A 128 6.03 12.08 1.36
CA GLU A 128 6.42 13.49 1.35
C GLU A 128 5.45 14.43 2.07
N GLN A 129 4.24 13.95 2.40
CA GLN A 129 3.25 14.75 3.13
C GLN A 129 3.80 15.26 4.48
N ALA A 130 3.24 16.38 4.94
CA ALA A 130 3.65 17.03 6.18
C ALA A 130 3.46 16.13 7.41
N ASP A 131 2.42 15.30 7.40
CA ASP A 131 2.07 14.37 8.49
C ASP A 131 3.17 13.33 8.76
N TYR A 132 4.03 13.06 7.78
CA TYR A 132 5.16 12.13 7.90
C TYR A 132 6.52 12.83 7.99
N LEU A 133 6.55 14.16 8.16
CA LEU A 133 7.80 14.91 8.30
C LEU A 133 8.65 14.39 9.48
N ALA A 134 8.03 14.19 10.65
CA ALA A 134 8.73 13.67 11.83
C ALA A 134 9.39 12.31 11.56
N LEU A 135 8.69 11.44 10.81
CA LEU A 135 9.20 10.14 10.41
C LEU A 135 10.43 10.29 9.49
N ARG A 136 10.36 11.16 8.46
CA ARG A 136 11.46 11.45 7.54
C ARG A 136 12.64 12.20 8.18
N THR A 137 12.42 12.86 9.31
CA THR A 137 13.50 13.49 10.10
C THR A 137 14.31 12.44 10.86
N HIS A 138 13.65 11.40 11.38
CA HIS A 138 14.29 10.36 12.21
C HIS A 138 14.78 9.16 11.42
N TYR A 139 14.15 8.87 10.29
CA TYR A 139 14.48 7.75 9.42
C TYR A 139 14.82 8.25 8.02
N ASP A 140 15.81 7.61 7.38
CA ASP A 140 16.02 7.73 5.95
C ASP A 140 15.24 6.59 5.28
N ILE A 141 14.15 6.97 4.62
CA ILE A 141 13.20 6.08 3.97
C ILE A 141 13.37 6.26 2.47
N ARG A 142 13.78 5.20 1.78
CA ARG A 142 14.04 5.19 0.33
C ARG A 142 13.05 4.27 -0.35
N LEU A 143 12.43 4.79 -1.41
CA LEU A 143 11.52 4.05 -2.29
C LEU A 143 12.20 3.91 -3.64
N ILE A 144 12.41 2.68 -4.10
CA ILE A 144 13.09 2.37 -5.35
C ILE A 144 12.16 1.51 -6.20
N LEU A 145 11.84 1.97 -7.42
CA LEU A 145 11.05 1.18 -8.35
C LEU A 145 11.93 0.17 -9.09
N GLY A 146 11.54 -1.10 -9.03
CA GLY A 146 12.17 -2.19 -9.75
C GLY A 146 11.73 -2.27 -11.21
N LYS A 147 12.44 -3.13 -11.96
CA LYS A 147 12.08 -3.46 -13.35
C LYS A 147 10.71 -4.14 -13.42
N ARG A 148 10.13 -4.11 -14.61
CA ARG A 148 8.86 -4.79 -14.89
C ARG A 148 8.99 -6.28 -14.57
N LEU A 149 8.12 -6.81 -13.72
CA LEU A 149 7.90 -8.24 -13.54
C LEU A 149 7.43 -8.80 -14.89
N SER A 150 7.89 -9.99 -15.28
CA SER A 150 7.81 -10.51 -16.67
C SER A 150 6.40 -10.43 -17.30
N SER A 151 6.31 -10.59 -18.63
CA SER A 151 5.12 -10.35 -19.46
C SER A 151 3.85 -11.16 -19.12
N ALA A 152 3.87 -12.03 -18.11
CA ALA A 152 2.68 -12.66 -17.58
C ALA A 152 2.18 -11.85 -16.37
N PRO A 153 1.05 -11.14 -16.48
CA PRO A 153 0.49 -10.39 -15.36
C PRO A 153 0.18 -11.37 -14.22
N VAL A 154 0.78 -11.13 -13.05
CA VAL A 154 0.44 -11.87 -11.83
C VAL A 154 -0.77 -11.17 -11.22
N SER A 155 -1.90 -11.87 -11.17
CA SER A 155 -3.12 -11.35 -10.53
C SER A 155 -2.91 -11.26 -9.01
N LEU A 156 -3.25 -10.10 -8.44
CA LEU A 156 -3.16 -9.80 -7.00
C LEU A 156 -3.92 -10.80 -6.10
N GLN A 157 -4.91 -11.51 -6.65
CA GLN A 157 -5.72 -12.48 -5.90
C GLN A 157 -5.03 -13.84 -5.70
N ASN A 158 -3.95 -14.12 -6.44
CA ASN A 158 -3.27 -15.42 -6.40
C ASN A 158 -2.04 -15.44 -5.46
N LEU A 159 -1.82 -14.37 -4.69
CA LEU A 159 -0.65 -14.20 -3.80
C LEU A 159 -1.01 -14.27 -2.30
N VAL A 160 -2.24 -14.70 -1.96
CA VAL A 160 -2.71 -14.93 -0.57
C VAL A 160 -2.77 -16.42 -0.27
#